data_AF-A0A355C7D2-F1
#
_entry.id   AF-A0A355C7D2-F1
#
_cell.length_a   1.000
_cell.length_b   1.000
_cell.length_c   1.000
_cell.angle_alpha   90.00
_cell.angle_beta   90.00
_cell.angle_gamma   90.00
#
_symmetry.space_group_name_H-M   'P 1'
#
loop_
_entity.id
_entity.type
_entity.pdbx_description
1 polymer ?
#
loop_
_entity_poly.entity_id
_entity_poly.type
_entity_poly.pdbx_seq_one_letter_code
_entity_poly.pdbx_strand_id
1 'polypeptide(L)' 'PLDLERKLALVGGDIFHGQLGLDQLFSARPVLGHGDYRSPIPGLYMCGSSTHPGGGVTGWPGHNAARELLRDFPRLR' A
#
# COMPACT_ATOMS: atom_id res chain seq x y z
N PRO A 1 -4.77 13.39 14.82
CA PRO A 1 -3.98 13.97 15.93
C PRO A 1 -2.55 14.31 15.46
N LEU A 2 -2.01 15.48 15.83
CA LEU A 2 -0.72 15.98 15.31
C LEU A 2 0.49 15.15 15.76
N ASP A 3 0.41 14.54 16.93
CA ASP A 3 1.44 13.67 17.49
C ASP A 3 1.61 12.38 16.67
N LEU A 4 0.50 11.75 16.27
CA LEU A 4 0.51 10.56 15.42
C LEU A 4 1.06 10.87 14.02
N GLU A 5 0.65 12.00 13.44
CA GLU A 5 1.15 12.45 12.14
C GLU A 5 2.67 12.63 12.15
N ARG A 6 3.21 13.32 13.17
CA ARG A 6 4.64 13.59 13.28
C ARG A 6 5.48 12.35 13.60
N LYS A 7 4.95 11.41 14.41
CA LYS A 7 5.69 10.23 14.86
C LYS A 7 5.62 9.06 13.89
N LEU A 8 4.47 8.88 13.24
CA LEU A 8 4.15 7.67 12.48
C LEU A 8 3.79 7.96 11.02
N ALA A 9 3.91 9.22 10.57
CA ALA A 9 3.50 9.65 9.23
C ALA A 9 2.02 9.41 8.91
N LEU A 10 1.16 9.40 9.94
CA LEU A 10 -0.29 9.28 9.80
C LEU A 10 -0.91 10.67 9.56
N VAL A 11 -0.94 11.13 8.31
CA VAL A 11 -1.54 12.44 7.95
C VAL A 11 -2.96 12.54 8.50
N GLY A 12 -3.27 13.60 9.25
CA GLY A 12 -4.55 13.78 9.94
C GLY A 12 -4.79 12.80 11.11
N GLY A 13 -3.86 11.90 11.39
CA GLY A 13 -4.03 10.74 12.27
C GLY A 13 -4.77 9.57 11.61
N ASP A 14 -4.85 9.52 10.28
CA ASP A 14 -5.54 8.46 9.56
C ASP A 14 -4.68 7.19 9.44
N ILE A 15 -5.09 6.13 10.14
CA ILE A 15 -4.42 4.83 10.10
C ILE A 15 -4.41 4.23 8.68
N PHE A 16 -5.40 4.58 7.85
CA PHE A 16 -5.51 4.09 6.48
C PHE A 16 -4.64 4.86 5.49
N HIS A 17 -3.90 5.88 5.95
CA HIS A 17 -3.03 6.71 5.11
C HIS A 17 -3.79 7.29 3.90
N GLY A 18 -5.03 7.71 4.12
CA GLY A 18 -5.96 8.20 3.10
C GLY A 18 -7.39 7.72 3.39
N GLN A 19 -8.37 8.56 3.06
CA GLN A 19 -9.79 8.26 3.34
C GLN A 19 -10.28 7.06 2.50
N LEU A 20 -11.08 6.17 3.12
CA LEU A 20 -11.74 5.05 2.44
C LEU A 20 -12.98 5.53 1.66
N GLY A 21 -12.77 6.37 0.64
CA GLY A 21 -13.79 6.74 -0.35
C GLY A 21 -13.98 5.65 -1.41
N LEU A 22 -15.04 5.74 -2.22
CA LEU A 22 -15.32 4.74 -3.28
C LEU A 22 -14.17 4.61 -4.30
N ASP A 23 -13.47 5.71 -4.55
CA ASP A 23 -12.28 5.85 -5.40
C ASP A 23 -10.97 5.42 -4.70
N GLN A 24 -11.06 5.04 -3.43
CA GLN A 24 -9.96 4.63 -2.57
C GLN A 24 -10.38 3.37 -1.79
N LEU A 25 -11.07 2.43 -2.45
CA LEU A 25 -11.36 1.11 -1.90
C LEU A 25 -10.69 0.02 -2.73
N PHE A 26 -10.23 -1.03 -2.05
CA PHE A 26 -9.65 -2.22 -2.67
C PHE A 26 -8.55 -1.89 -3.69
N SER A 27 -8.74 -2.30 -4.95
CA SER A 27 -7.76 -2.18 -6.05
C SER A 27 -7.60 -0.75 -6.56
N ALA A 28 -8.46 0.18 -6.12
CA ALA A 28 -8.29 1.61 -6.39
C ALA A 28 -7.19 2.26 -5.52
N ARG A 29 -6.52 1.48 -4.64
CA ARG A 29 -5.43 1.92 -3.77
C ARG A 29 -4.08 1.35 -4.17
N PRO A 30 -3.02 2.18 -4.29
CA PRO A 30 -3.02 3.63 -4.01
C PRO A 30 -3.69 4.45 -5.13
N VAL A 31 -3.66 3.93 -6.34
CA VAL A 31 -4.35 4.47 -7.52
C VAL A 31 -4.67 3.31 -8.46
N LEU A 32 -5.69 3.46 -9.30
CA LEU A 32 -6.03 2.48 -10.32
C LEU A 32 -4.82 2.16 -11.22
N GLY A 33 -4.68 0.88 -11.55
CA GLY A 33 -3.52 0.35 -12.28
C GLY A 33 -2.35 -0.08 -11.40
N HIS A 34 -2.37 0.24 -10.11
CA HIS A 34 -1.30 -0.09 -9.16
C HIS A 34 -1.76 -0.92 -7.95
N GLY A 35 -2.94 -1.54 -8.03
CA GLY A 35 -3.46 -2.48 -7.02
C GLY A 35 -2.71 -3.82 -6.96
N ASP A 36 -1.76 -4.03 -7.87
CA ASP A 36 -0.86 -5.18 -7.94
C ASP A 36 0.49 -4.94 -7.25
N TYR A 37 0.59 -3.87 -6.44
CA TYR A 37 1.74 -3.52 -5.61
C TYR A 37 2.97 -3.03 -6.38
N ARG A 38 2.96 -3.00 -7.71
CA ARG A 38 4.09 -2.50 -8.51
C ARG A 38 4.05 -0.98 -8.58
N SER A 39 5.18 -0.33 -8.38
CA SER A 39 5.30 1.11 -8.65
C SER A 39 5.71 1.37 -10.11
N PRO A 40 5.61 2.62 -10.60
CA PRO A 40 6.18 3.01 -11.89
C PRO A 40 7.71 2.83 -11.99
N ILE A 41 8.40 2.67 -10.85
CA ILE A 41 9.84 2.44 -10.79
C ILE A 41 10.10 0.93 -10.77
N PRO A 42 10.82 0.37 -11.77
CA PRO A 42 11.14 -1.05 -11.80
C PRO A 42 11.86 -1.53 -10.54
N GLY A 43 11.41 -2.64 -9.97
CA GLY A 43 11.98 -3.21 -8.74
C GLY A 43 11.51 -2.54 -7.44
N LEU A 44 10.70 -1.48 -7.50
CA LEU A 44 10.10 -0.85 -6.33
C LEU A 44 8.63 -1.28 -6.18
N TYR A 45 8.31 -1.81 -5.00
CA TYR A 45 6.97 -2.29 -4.62
C TYR A 45 6.39 -1.45 -3.51
N MET A 46 5.07 -1.30 -3.53
CA MET A 46 4.31 -0.57 -2.52
C MET A 46 3.63 -1.56 -1.58
N CYS A 47 3.64 -1.28 -0.29
CA CYS A 47 2.93 -2.07 0.71
C CYS A 47 2.43 -1.17 1.84
N GLY A 48 1.62 -1.74 2.74
CA GLY A 48 1.10 -1.06 3.91
C GLY A 48 -0.34 -0.60 3.74
N SER A 49 -0.80 0.24 4.66
CA SER A 49 -2.22 0.53 4.82
C SER A 49 -2.86 1.34 3.69
N SER A 50 -2.03 2.05 2.91
CA SER A 50 -2.42 2.81 1.72
C SER A 50 -2.56 1.96 0.46
N THR A 51 -2.26 0.67 0.51
CA THR A 51 -2.28 -0.23 -0.66
C THR A 51 -3.42 -1.24 -0.58
N HIS A 52 -3.80 -1.81 -1.74
CA HIS A 52 -4.77 -2.91 -1.82
C HIS A 52 -4.49 -4.01 -0.78
N PRO A 53 -5.52 -4.65 -0.17
CA PRO A 53 -6.94 -4.30 -0.16
C PRO A 53 -7.33 -3.16 0.80
N GLY A 54 -6.36 -2.59 1.50
CA GLY A 54 -6.53 -1.70 2.65
C GLY A 54 -5.78 -2.25 3.86
N GLY A 55 -5.48 -1.38 4.82
CA GLY A 55 -4.77 -1.80 6.04
C GLY A 55 -5.66 -2.27 7.18
N GLY A 56 -5.13 -2.09 8.40
CA GLY A 56 -5.60 -2.74 9.63
C GLY A 56 -4.65 -3.85 10.09
N VAL A 57 -5.00 -4.54 11.17
CA VAL A 57 -4.16 -5.60 11.79
C VAL A 57 -4.34 -6.93 11.04
N THR A 58 -4.17 -6.91 9.72
CA THR A 58 -4.38 -8.10 8.86
C THR A 58 -3.10 -8.62 8.21
N GLY A 59 -2.14 -7.74 7.94
CA GLY A 59 -0.90 -8.09 7.22
C GLY A 59 -1.07 -8.36 5.72
N TRP A 60 -2.30 -8.27 5.17
CA TRP A 60 -2.58 -8.58 3.76
C TRP A 60 -1.75 -7.79 2.76
N PRO A 61 -1.62 -6.45 2.88
CA PRO A 61 -0.89 -5.70 1.87
C PRO A 61 0.60 -6.05 1.82
N GLY A 62 1.21 -6.31 2.98
CA GLY A 62 2.60 -6.77 3.07
C GLY A 62 2.79 -8.17 2.47
N HIS A 63 1.91 -9.11 2.81
CA HIS A 63 1.94 -10.46 2.26
C HIS A 63 1.81 -10.46 0.73
N ASN A 64 0.86 -9.70 0.20
CA ASN A 64 0.60 -9.66 -1.23
C ASN A 64 1.71 -8.94 -2.00
N ALA A 65 2.25 -7.83 -1.48
CA ALA A 65 3.39 -7.15 -2.09
C ALA A 65 4.62 -8.08 -2.16
N ALA A 66 4.91 -8.81 -1.08
CA ALA A 66 5.99 -9.79 -1.04
C ALA A 66 5.78 -10.90 -2.07
N ARG A 67 4.54 -11.39 -2.24
CA ARG A 67 4.19 -12.39 -3.25
C ARG A 67 4.47 -11.90 -4.67
N GLU A 68 4.11 -10.66 -4.99
CA GLU A 68 4.37 -10.08 -6.32
C GLU A 68 5.86 -9.83 -6.56
N LEU A 69 6.60 -9.36 -5.55
CA LEU A 69 8.06 -9.25 -5.62
C LEU A 69 8.71 -10.60 -5.93
N LEU A 70 8.33 -11.67 -5.21
CA LEU A 70 8.91 -13.00 -5.42
C LEU A 70 8.62 -13.55 -6.83
N ARG A 71 7.46 -13.20 -7.42
CA ARG A 71 7.11 -13.57 -8.79
C ARG A 71 7.96 -12.86 -9.84
N ASP A 72 8.35 -11.63 -9.56
CA ASP A 72 9.13 -10.80 -10.48
C ASP A 72 10.63 -10.93 -10.26
N PHE A 73 11.06 -11.43 -9.10
CA PHE A 73 12.45 -11.59 -8.72
C PHE A 73 13.35 -12.24 -9.80
N PRO A 74 12.91 -13.27 -10.54
CA PRO A 74 13.70 -13.84 -11.63
C PRO A 74 14.00 -12.88 -12.79
N ARG A 75 13.18 -11.82 -12.98
CA ARG A 75 13.33 -10.80 -14.03
C ARG A 75 14.13 -9.58 -13.57
N LEU A 76 14.33 -9.44 -12.25
CA LEU A 76 15.10 -8.36 -11.63
C LEU A 76 16.57 -8.72 -11.41
N ARG A 77 16.91 -10.02 -11.51
CA ARG A 77 18.28 -10.53 -11.54
C ARG A 77 18.87 -10.42 -12.93
#